data_AF-A0A957B7T9-F1
#
_entry.id   AF-A0A957B7T9-F1
#
_cell.length_a   1.000
_cell.length_b   1.000
_cell.length_c   1.000
_cell.angle_alpha   90.00
_cell.angle_beta   90.00
_cell.angle_gamma   90.00
#
_symmetry.space_group_name_H-M   'P 1'
#
loop_
_entity.id
_entity.type
_entity.pdbx_description
1 polymer ?
#
loop_
_entity_poly.entity_id
_entity_poly.type
_entity_poly.pdbx_seq_one_letter_code
_entity_poly.pdbx_strand_id
1 'polypeptide(L)'
;MFREAAARMTLAVILLGLPVGIIGYRYVLEPTLNAESIFEVQAYAPERGGFSPAAIRVDAGEQVTLRFTSMDVTHGVAIGPGLDINLGHIDPGEQRQISLTFDEPGTYTYYCTTWCSPDHWRMRGIIEVRDPQNNNAASQIQPDPVIERLIEEGIDIDAVHTGSADHEDNILFELTSAARGSELIDSVVVPDELREIDWLRTHTPAESLTILSALNTSHSEAELRDVIAYLWTANSTYTADTVQTYNQNCAACHGESGNAEGLAAALTAEEPAAFGDPAYMFSMRPDVLYAKIRRGGMGTDMPNFGTLFTREETWALVDYLWSLAFEPELNE
;
A
#
# COMPACT_ATOMS: atom_id res chain seq x y z
N MET A 1 62.44 -44.61 25.04
CA MET A 1 62.44 -43.59 23.97
C MET A 1 61.10 -43.47 23.24
N PHE A 2 60.62 -44.48 22.50
CA PHE A 2 59.39 -44.33 21.70
C PHE A 2 58.11 -44.03 22.52
N ARG A 3 57.96 -44.69 23.68
CA ARG A 3 56.82 -44.48 24.59
C ARG A 3 56.79 -43.09 25.25
N GLU A 4 57.95 -42.54 25.61
CA GLU A 4 58.04 -41.18 26.17
C GLU A 4 57.80 -40.10 25.12
N ALA A 5 58.30 -40.32 23.89
CA ALA A 5 58.03 -39.42 22.77
C ALA A 5 56.53 -39.38 22.46
N ALA A 6 55.87 -40.54 22.44
CA ALA A 6 54.42 -40.62 22.28
C ALA A 6 53.66 -39.91 23.41
N ALA A 7 54.04 -40.14 24.67
CA ALA A 7 53.40 -39.50 25.82
C ALA A 7 53.54 -37.97 25.81
N ARG A 8 54.72 -37.44 25.45
CA ARG A 8 54.94 -35.99 25.32
C ARG A 8 54.15 -35.38 24.15
N MET A 9 54.04 -36.10 23.05
CA MET A 9 53.23 -35.68 21.90
C MET A 9 51.74 -35.65 22.24
N THR A 10 51.24 -36.68 22.93
CA THR A 10 49.86 -36.71 23.44
C THR A 10 49.59 -35.57 24.42
N LEU A 11 50.52 -35.31 25.35
CA LEU A 11 50.40 -34.21 26.30
C LEU A 11 50.40 -32.84 25.59
N ALA A 12 51.23 -32.66 24.55
CA ALA A 12 51.24 -31.43 23.76
C ALA A 12 49.93 -31.23 22.97
N VAL A 13 49.35 -32.29 22.40
CA VAL A 13 48.05 -32.21 21.74
C VAL A 13 46.95 -31.85 22.73
N ILE A 14 46.98 -32.38 23.95
CA ILE A 14 45.97 -32.07 24.97
C ILE A 14 46.14 -30.64 25.53
N LEU A 15 47.37 -30.22 25.84
CA LEU A 15 47.62 -28.94 26.48
C LEU A 15 47.65 -27.76 25.51
N LEU A 16 47.96 -27.99 24.23
CA LEU A 16 48.07 -26.93 23.23
C LEU A 16 47.10 -27.14 22.08
N GLY A 17 47.00 -28.36 21.54
CA GLY A 17 46.12 -28.65 20.40
C GLY A 17 44.63 -28.49 20.70
N LEU A 18 44.15 -29.05 21.82
CA LEU A 18 42.75 -28.94 22.24
C LEU A 18 42.33 -27.49 22.55
N PRO A 19 43.07 -26.71 23.35
CA PRO A 19 42.75 -25.30 23.59
C PRO A 19 42.79 -24.46 22.33
N VAL A 20 43.80 -24.64 21.47
CA VAL A 20 43.86 -23.94 20.17
C VAL A 20 42.70 -24.34 19.26
N GLY A 21 42.31 -25.62 19.26
CA GLY A 21 41.14 -26.11 18.53
C GLY A 21 39.83 -25.52 19.04
N ILE A 22 39.64 -25.44 20.36
CA ILE A 22 38.46 -24.83 20.99
C ILE A 22 38.41 -23.32 20.73
N ILE A 23 39.54 -22.62 20.84
CA ILE A 23 39.64 -21.19 20.55
C ILE A 23 39.38 -20.95 19.05
N GLY A 24 39.98 -21.74 18.16
CA GLY A 24 39.72 -21.67 16.72
C GLY A 24 38.26 -21.95 16.38
N TYR A 25 37.65 -22.94 17.05
CA TYR A 25 36.22 -23.20 16.91
C TYR A 25 35.38 -21.99 17.33
N ARG A 26 35.57 -21.48 18.55
CA ARG A 26 34.74 -20.39 19.10
C ARG A 26 34.91 -19.03 18.42
N TYR A 27 36.12 -18.71 17.98
CA TYR A 27 36.43 -17.37 17.48
C TYR A 27 36.54 -17.29 15.96
N VAL A 28 36.56 -18.43 15.25
CA VAL A 28 36.67 -18.46 13.78
C VAL A 28 35.53 -19.24 13.14
N LEU A 29 35.27 -20.48 13.58
CA LEU A 29 34.23 -21.32 12.97
C LEU A 29 32.82 -20.99 13.45
N GLU A 30 32.60 -20.86 14.76
CA GLU A 30 31.29 -20.61 15.35
C GLU A 30 30.64 -19.29 14.87
N PRO A 31 31.37 -18.15 14.72
CA PRO A 31 30.81 -16.92 14.19
C PRO A 31 30.53 -16.98 12.68
N THR A 32 31.30 -17.77 11.93
CA THR A 32 31.07 -17.93 10.47
C THR A 32 29.94 -18.91 10.18
N LEU A 33 29.71 -19.88 11.07
CA LEU A 33 28.60 -20.83 10.96
C LEU A 33 27.26 -20.26 11.46
N ASN A 34 27.29 -19.26 12.34
CA ASN A 34 26.08 -18.61 12.90
C ASN A 34 26.02 -17.10 12.56
N ALA A 35 26.62 -16.69 11.44
CA ALA A 35 26.50 -15.31 10.99
C ALA A 35 25.03 -15.06 10.61
N GLU A 36 24.28 -14.45 11.51
CA GLU A 36 22.90 -14.05 11.27
C GLU A 36 22.90 -12.90 10.26
N SER A 37 22.28 -13.11 9.09
CA SER A 37 22.17 -12.07 8.08
C SER A 37 21.09 -11.07 8.49
N ILE A 38 21.53 -9.92 9.01
CA ILE A 38 20.66 -8.81 9.41
C ILE A 38 20.54 -7.81 8.26
N PHE A 39 19.32 -7.53 7.82
CA PHE A 39 19.00 -6.55 6.80
C PHE A 39 18.25 -5.37 7.40
N GLU A 40 18.82 -4.17 7.22
CA GLU A 40 18.21 -2.90 7.60
C GLU A 40 17.30 -2.40 6.48
N VAL A 41 16.05 -2.12 6.81
CA VAL A 41 15.08 -1.53 5.88
C VAL A 41 14.55 -0.22 6.48
N GLN A 42 14.86 0.89 5.83
CA GLN A 42 14.32 2.20 6.14
C GLN A 42 13.01 2.38 5.39
N ALA A 43 11.98 2.86 6.09
CA ALA A 43 10.67 3.16 5.55
C ALA A 43 10.50 4.67 5.44
N TYR A 44 10.36 5.16 4.20
CA TYR A 44 9.93 6.51 3.87
C TYR A 44 8.59 6.45 3.15
N ALA A 45 7.86 7.55 3.14
CA ALA A 45 6.71 7.70 2.26
C ALA A 45 7.13 7.45 0.78
N PRO A 46 6.25 6.86 -0.06
CA PRO A 46 6.50 6.55 -1.47
C PRO A 46 7.16 7.66 -2.28
N GLU A 47 6.65 8.88 -2.16
CA GLU A 47 7.13 10.09 -2.84
C GLU A 47 8.56 10.50 -2.41
N ARG A 48 9.03 9.95 -1.28
CA ARG A 48 10.38 10.12 -0.75
C ARG A 48 11.29 8.90 -0.93
N GLY A 49 10.82 7.88 -1.62
CA GLY A 49 11.62 6.70 -1.99
C GLY A 49 11.17 5.38 -1.38
N GLY A 50 10.09 5.35 -0.60
CA GLY A 50 9.51 4.10 -0.09
C GLY A 50 10.44 3.32 0.83
N PHE A 51 10.42 1.99 0.70
CA PHE A 51 11.37 1.13 1.44
C PHE A 51 12.76 1.13 0.82
N SER A 52 13.79 1.27 1.65
CA SER A 52 15.20 1.24 1.27
C SER A 52 15.98 0.24 2.15
N PRO A 53 16.59 -0.81 1.58
CA PRO A 53 16.58 -1.15 0.16
C PRO A 53 15.18 -1.57 -0.31
N ALA A 54 14.92 -1.38 -1.62
CA ALA A 54 13.68 -1.85 -2.26
C ALA A 54 13.74 -3.34 -2.66
N ALA A 55 14.94 -3.94 -2.64
CA ALA A 55 15.16 -5.34 -2.93
C ALA A 55 16.23 -5.93 -2.00
N ILE A 56 15.92 -7.05 -1.37
CA ILE A 56 16.79 -7.84 -0.50
C ILE A 56 16.99 -9.21 -1.16
N ARG A 57 18.18 -9.78 -1.02
CA ARG A 57 18.51 -11.11 -1.54
C ARG A 57 18.98 -12.00 -0.41
N VAL A 58 18.41 -13.19 -0.33
CA VAL A 58 18.71 -14.20 0.69
C VAL A 58 18.74 -15.58 0.05
N ASP A 59 19.38 -16.55 0.70
CA ASP A 59 19.36 -17.94 0.24
C ASP A 59 18.28 -18.74 0.98
N ALA A 60 17.60 -19.65 0.27
CA ALA A 60 16.61 -20.54 0.88
C ALA A 60 17.26 -21.40 1.98
N GLY A 61 16.59 -21.53 3.13
CA GLY A 61 17.08 -22.23 4.32
C GLY A 61 18.04 -21.39 5.21
N GLU A 62 18.37 -20.17 4.83
CA GLU A 62 19.12 -19.23 5.67
C GLU A 62 18.20 -18.56 6.70
N GLN A 63 18.63 -18.47 7.96
CA GLN A 63 17.95 -17.62 8.94
C GLN A 63 18.39 -16.18 8.77
N VAL A 64 17.42 -15.30 8.55
CA VAL A 64 17.65 -13.88 8.33
C VAL A 64 16.82 -13.04 9.28
N THR A 65 17.34 -11.88 9.65
CA THR A 65 16.63 -10.90 10.47
C THR A 65 16.39 -9.64 9.64
N LEU A 66 15.12 -9.30 9.42
CA LEU A 66 14.71 -8.09 8.73
C LEU A 66 14.33 -7.04 9.77
N ARG A 67 14.94 -5.86 9.68
CA ARG A 67 14.76 -4.77 10.66
C ARG A 67 14.25 -3.52 9.97
N PHE A 68 12.98 -3.20 10.20
CA PHE A 68 12.27 -2.09 9.59
C PHE A 68 12.26 -0.89 10.53
N THR A 69 12.58 0.30 10.01
CA THR A 69 12.64 1.54 10.79
C THR A 69 11.90 2.65 10.05
N SER A 70 10.96 3.31 10.71
CA SER A 70 10.28 4.48 10.13
C SER A 70 11.15 5.73 10.22
N MET A 71 11.25 6.47 9.12
CA MET A 71 12.10 7.65 9.00
C MET A 71 11.33 8.96 8.81
N ASP A 72 10.00 8.91 8.71
CA ASP A 72 9.15 10.09 8.49
C ASP A 72 7.76 10.02 9.16
N VAL A 73 6.85 9.17 8.67
CA VAL A 73 5.46 9.01 9.12
C VAL A 73 5.21 7.60 9.66
N THR A 74 4.04 7.34 10.24
CA THR A 74 3.70 5.97 10.66
C THR A 74 3.56 5.06 9.44
N HIS A 75 4.26 3.93 9.47
CA HIS A 75 4.19 2.89 8.45
C HIS A 75 3.68 1.59 9.04
N GLY A 76 3.24 0.69 8.18
CA GLY A 76 2.98 -0.71 8.53
C GLY A 76 3.95 -1.62 7.80
N VAL A 77 4.15 -2.84 8.27
CA VAL A 77 4.97 -3.83 7.54
C VAL A 77 4.32 -5.20 7.60
N ALA A 78 3.98 -5.74 6.45
CA ALA A 78 3.64 -7.14 6.27
C ALA A 78 4.46 -7.78 5.16
N ILE A 79 4.63 -9.10 5.21
CA ILE A 79 5.41 -9.88 4.23
C ILE A 79 4.56 -11.03 3.70
N GLY A 80 4.46 -11.14 2.38
CA GLY A 80 3.77 -12.22 1.68
C GLY A 80 4.38 -12.53 0.31
N PRO A 81 3.79 -13.41 -0.52
CA PRO A 81 2.63 -14.23 -0.21
C PRO A 81 2.96 -15.40 0.75
N GLY A 82 1.94 -15.94 1.42
CA GLY A 82 2.02 -17.24 2.12
C GLY A 82 2.73 -17.27 3.48
N LEU A 83 3.30 -16.16 3.94
CA LEU A 83 4.00 -16.10 5.23
C LEU A 83 3.13 -15.65 6.41
N ASP A 84 1.99 -14.99 6.14
CA ASP A 84 1.07 -14.45 7.16
C ASP A 84 1.78 -13.59 8.23
N ILE A 85 2.84 -12.88 7.82
CA ILE A 85 3.63 -12.01 8.70
C ILE A 85 3.08 -10.60 8.61
N ASN A 86 2.63 -10.07 9.75
CA ASN A 86 2.31 -8.66 9.93
C ASN A 86 2.98 -8.14 11.21
N LEU A 87 3.87 -7.15 11.07
CA LEU A 87 4.60 -6.53 12.19
C LEU A 87 3.83 -5.35 12.80
N GLY A 88 2.68 -4.99 12.23
CA GLY A 88 1.86 -3.86 12.64
C GLY A 88 2.51 -2.51 12.36
N HIS A 89 2.07 -1.50 13.10
CA HIS A 89 2.53 -0.12 12.94
C HIS A 89 3.95 0.10 13.49
N ILE A 90 4.67 0.98 12.80
CA ILE A 90 6.01 1.47 13.10
C ILE A 90 5.95 3.00 13.05
N ASP A 91 5.93 3.62 14.23
CA ASP A 91 5.90 5.09 14.35
C ASP A 91 7.26 5.72 13.99
N PRO A 92 7.32 7.04 13.68
CA PRO A 92 8.57 7.72 13.33
C PRO A 92 9.69 7.54 14.36
N GLY A 93 10.83 7.01 13.91
CA GLY A 93 11.98 6.67 14.77
C GLY A 93 11.85 5.33 15.51
N GLU A 94 10.71 4.65 15.41
CA GLU A 94 10.52 3.30 15.92
C GLU A 94 11.09 2.26 14.94
N GLN A 95 11.37 1.08 15.51
CA GLN A 95 11.86 -0.07 14.79
C GLN A 95 11.09 -1.33 15.15
N ARG A 96 10.81 -2.14 14.14
CA ARG A 96 10.33 -3.52 14.28
C ARG A 96 11.30 -4.46 13.59
N GLN A 97 11.41 -5.68 14.08
CA GLN A 97 12.23 -6.70 13.44
C GLN A 97 11.57 -8.05 13.49
N ILE A 98 11.95 -8.91 12.55
CA ILE A 98 11.55 -10.31 12.52
C ILE A 98 12.70 -11.19 12.04
N SER A 99 12.88 -12.31 12.72
CA SER A 99 13.81 -13.36 12.33
C SER A 99 13.01 -14.51 11.71
N LEU A 100 13.35 -14.89 10.49
CA LEU A 100 12.64 -15.93 9.74
C LEU A 100 13.59 -16.71 8.82
N THR A 101 13.09 -17.85 8.33
CA THR A 101 13.78 -18.69 7.36
C THR A 101 12.83 -18.91 6.20
N PHE A 102 13.32 -18.70 4.98
CA PHE A 102 12.54 -18.93 3.76
C PHE A 102 12.79 -20.34 3.26
N ASP A 103 11.78 -21.20 3.33
CA ASP A 103 11.92 -22.61 2.94
C ASP A 103 11.92 -22.80 1.41
N GLU A 104 11.15 -21.97 0.69
CA GLU A 104 10.99 -22.07 -0.76
C GLU A 104 11.68 -20.89 -1.48
N PRO A 105 12.49 -21.16 -2.52
CA PRO A 105 12.97 -20.12 -3.43
C PRO A 105 11.81 -19.40 -4.10
N GLY A 106 11.94 -18.09 -4.29
CA GLY A 106 10.87 -17.29 -4.88
C GLY A 106 11.04 -15.79 -4.65
N THR A 107 10.00 -15.03 -4.97
CA THR A 107 9.92 -13.59 -4.67
C THR A 107 8.83 -13.38 -3.63
N TYR A 108 9.22 -12.87 -2.47
CA TYR A 108 8.31 -12.37 -1.45
C TYR A 108 8.28 -10.85 -1.53
N THR A 109 7.16 -10.24 -1.17
CA THR A 109 6.98 -8.79 -1.12
C THR A 109 6.73 -8.40 0.32
N TYR A 110 7.51 -7.44 0.80
CA TYR A 110 7.14 -6.68 1.99
C TYR A 110 6.47 -5.38 1.55
N TYR A 111 5.36 -5.02 2.18
CA TYR A 111 4.54 -3.88 1.79
C TYR A 111 4.00 -3.15 3.01
N CYS A 112 3.67 -1.87 2.81
CA CYS A 112 3.05 -1.05 3.85
C CYS A 112 1.58 -1.42 4.02
N THR A 113 1.16 -1.59 5.27
CA THR A 113 -0.23 -1.89 5.65
C THR A 113 -0.96 -0.66 6.21
N THR A 114 -0.24 0.43 6.42
CA THR A 114 -0.78 1.69 6.97
C THR A 114 -0.91 2.72 5.85
N TRP A 115 -1.89 3.60 5.94
CA TRP A 115 -1.98 4.76 5.06
C TRP A 115 -0.90 5.78 5.40
N CYS A 116 0.29 5.62 4.81
CA CYS A 116 1.44 6.48 5.08
C CYS A 116 1.53 7.70 4.16
N SER A 117 0.79 7.70 3.05
CA SER A 117 0.76 8.80 2.09
C SER A 117 -0.41 8.57 1.14
N PRO A 118 -0.76 9.56 0.31
CA PRO A 118 -1.72 9.35 -0.75
C PRO A 118 -1.23 8.40 -1.83
N ASP A 119 0.04 7.98 -1.85
CA ASP A 119 0.61 6.98 -2.77
C ASP A 119 0.87 5.63 -2.07
N HIS A 120 0.26 5.39 -0.89
CA HIS A 120 0.67 4.31 0.01
C HIS A 120 0.69 2.91 -0.62
N TRP A 121 -0.15 2.65 -1.63
CA TRP A 121 -0.18 1.36 -2.35
C TRP A 121 1.12 1.05 -3.08
N ARG A 122 1.93 2.07 -3.41
CA ARG A 122 3.24 1.94 -4.06
C ARG A 122 4.34 1.50 -3.08
N MET A 123 4.08 1.56 -1.78
CA MET A 123 5.07 1.27 -0.76
C MET A 123 5.33 -0.23 -0.61
N ARG A 124 6.21 -0.77 -1.46
CA ARG A 124 6.55 -2.19 -1.53
C ARG A 124 8.05 -2.36 -1.75
N GLY A 125 8.59 -3.47 -1.28
CA GLY A 125 9.89 -3.97 -1.67
C GLY A 125 9.86 -5.49 -1.78
N ILE A 126 10.92 -6.07 -2.33
CA ILE A 126 10.99 -7.51 -2.62
C ILE A 126 12.10 -8.21 -1.85
N ILE A 127 11.86 -9.45 -1.48
CA ILE A 127 12.85 -10.39 -0.97
C ILE A 127 12.98 -11.48 -2.01
N GLU A 128 14.11 -11.48 -2.70
CA GLU A 128 14.50 -12.48 -3.68
C GLU A 128 15.19 -13.64 -2.95
N VAL A 129 14.47 -14.74 -2.78
CA VAL A 129 14.99 -15.96 -2.16
C VAL A 129 15.55 -16.87 -3.24
N ARG A 130 16.84 -17.15 -3.17
CA ARG A 130 17.57 -17.95 -4.15
C ARG A 130 17.60 -19.41 -3.76
N ASP A 131 17.67 -20.28 -4.77
CA ASP A 131 18.03 -21.68 -4.56
C ASP A 131 19.57 -21.82 -4.55
N PRO A 132 20.20 -22.08 -3.39
CA PRO A 132 21.65 -22.23 -3.31
C PRO A 132 22.20 -23.42 -4.11
N GLN A 133 21.34 -24.38 -4.51
CA GLN A 133 21.70 -25.51 -5.36
C GLN A 133 21.55 -25.22 -6.86
N ASN A 134 20.88 -24.12 -7.22
CA ASN A 134 20.62 -23.74 -8.62
C ASN A 134 20.74 -22.22 -8.85
N ASN A 135 21.99 -21.73 -8.86
CA ASN A 135 22.34 -20.33 -9.10
C ASN A 135 21.95 -19.75 -10.49
N ASN A 136 21.40 -20.55 -11.41
CA ASN A 136 21.03 -20.13 -12.78
C ASN A 136 19.54 -19.86 -12.95
N ALA A 137 18.70 -20.17 -11.97
CA ALA A 137 17.35 -19.65 -11.92
C ALA A 137 17.45 -18.19 -11.44
N ALA A 138 17.70 -17.26 -12.37
CA ALA A 138 17.35 -15.86 -12.12
C ALA A 138 15.92 -15.89 -11.59
N SER A 139 15.73 -15.48 -10.33
CA SER A 139 14.41 -15.44 -9.71
C SER A 139 13.57 -14.57 -10.63
N GLN A 140 12.71 -15.20 -11.42
CA GLN A 140 11.85 -14.47 -12.31
C GLN A 140 10.99 -13.65 -11.37
N ILE A 141 11.18 -12.32 -11.39
CA ILE A 141 10.27 -11.38 -10.74
C ILE A 141 8.93 -11.72 -11.35
N GLN A 142 8.15 -12.54 -10.66
CA GLN A 142 6.86 -12.96 -11.14
C GLN A 142 5.99 -11.73 -10.96
N PRO A 143 5.60 -11.05 -12.05
CA PRO A 143 4.84 -9.82 -11.92
C PRO A 143 3.55 -10.13 -11.18
N ASP A 144 3.09 -9.23 -10.31
CA ASP A 144 1.84 -9.44 -9.60
C ASP A 144 0.72 -9.60 -10.65
N PRO A 145 0.05 -10.76 -10.74
CA PRO A 145 -0.95 -11.01 -11.77
C PRO A 145 -2.16 -10.07 -11.65
N VAL A 146 -2.36 -9.42 -10.50
CA VAL A 146 -3.35 -8.34 -10.34
C VAL A 146 -2.87 -7.06 -11.01
N ILE A 147 -1.59 -6.70 -10.86
CA ILE A 147 -1.03 -5.49 -11.50
C ILE A 147 -1.00 -5.68 -13.02
N GLU A 148 -0.62 -6.85 -13.51
CA GLU A 148 -0.67 -7.14 -14.95
C GLU A 148 -2.09 -6.96 -15.51
N ARG A 149 -3.10 -7.50 -14.81
CA ARG A 149 -4.51 -7.32 -15.20
C ARG A 149 -4.96 -5.86 -15.15
N LEU A 150 -4.51 -5.08 -14.16
CA LEU A 150 -4.81 -3.65 -14.09
C LEU A 150 -4.19 -2.92 -15.29
N ILE A 151 -2.93 -3.22 -15.64
CA ILE A 151 -2.25 -2.63 -16.80
C ILE A 151 -2.94 -3.03 -18.11
N GLU A 152 -3.34 -4.30 -18.27
CA GLU A 152 -4.16 -4.76 -19.41
C GLU A 152 -5.51 -4.03 -19.49
N GLU A 153 -6.05 -3.65 -18.34
CA GLU A 153 -7.26 -2.85 -18.22
C GLU A 153 -7.02 -1.35 -18.45
N GLY A 154 -5.78 -0.92 -18.72
CA GLY A 154 -5.39 0.47 -18.96
C GLY A 154 -5.14 1.27 -17.67
N ILE A 155 -5.04 0.61 -16.53
CA ILE A 155 -4.87 1.21 -15.21
C ILE A 155 -3.44 0.93 -14.72
N ASP A 156 -2.57 1.93 -14.84
CA ASP A 156 -1.20 1.87 -14.33
C ASP A 156 -1.07 2.61 -12.99
N ILE A 157 -1.31 1.88 -11.89
CA ILE A 157 -1.19 2.39 -10.52
C ILE A 157 0.26 2.72 -10.11
N ASP A 158 1.24 2.27 -10.90
CA ASP A 158 2.67 2.46 -10.64
C ASP A 158 3.27 3.59 -11.53
N ALA A 159 2.50 4.20 -12.44
CA ALA A 159 2.90 5.43 -13.12
C ALA A 159 3.07 6.57 -12.09
N VAL A 160 4.12 7.37 -12.22
CA VAL A 160 4.42 8.47 -11.29
C VAL A 160 3.48 9.64 -11.57
N HIS A 161 2.70 10.07 -10.58
CA HIS A 161 1.80 11.21 -10.71
C HIS A 161 2.16 12.27 -9.66
N THR A 162 2.26 13.52 -10.08
CA THR A 162 2.61 14.64 -9.20
C THR A 162 1.33 15.27 -8.68
N GLY A 163 0.92 14.95 -7.44
CA GLY A 163 -0.20 15.68 -6.84
C GLY A 163 -0.92 14.88 -5.79
N SER A 164 -0.49 15.02 -4.54
CA SER A 164 -1.39 14.84 -3.41
C SER A 164 -0.91 15.75 -2.30
N ALA A 165 -1.69 16.80 -2.05
CA ALA A 165 -1.39 17.76 -1.01
C ALA A 165 -1.65 17.11 0.36
N ASP A 166 -0.77 17.41 1.31
CA ASP A 166 -0.91 17.07 2.72
C ASP A 166 -2.30 17.51 3.24
N HIS A 167 -2.89 16.70 4.12
CA HIS A 167 -4.15 17.00 4.79
C HIS A 167 -4.01 18.26 5.66
N GLU A 168 -4.33 19.43 5.11
CA GLU A 168 -4.53 20.67 5.89
C GLU A 168 -6.02 20.89 6.21
N ASP A 169 -6.26 21.00 7.51
CA ASP A 169 -7.42 21.51 8.26
C ASP A 169 -8.83 21.58 7.65
N ASN A 170 -9.69 20.82 8.33
CA ASN A 170 -10.99 20.27 7.99
C ASN A 170 -12.20 21.18 8.32
N ILE A 171 -12.30 22.41 7.78
CA ILE A 171 -13.49 23.28 8.00
C ILE A 171 -14.09 23.87 6.70
N LEU A 172 -13.45 23.70 5.54
CA LEU A 172 -13.92 24.27 4.25
C LEU A 172 -14.54 23.26 3.27
N PHE A 173 -14.58 21.97 3.64
CA PHE A 173 -15.10 20.88 2.80
C PHE A 173 -16.52 20.42 3.16
N GLU A 174 -17.07 20.82 4.32
CA GLU A 174 -18.38 20.38 4.85
C GLU A 174 -19.60 20.75 3.96
N LEU A 175 -19.38 21.41 2.82
CA LEU A 175 -20.46 21.93 1.97
C LEU A 175 -20.20 21.68 0.49
N THR A 176 -19.58 20.59 0.05
CA THR A 176 -19.49 20.32 -1.41
C THR A 176 -20.77 19.63 -1.90
N SER A 177 -21.42 20.12 -2.96
CA SER A 177 -22.67 19.56 -3.50
C SER A 177 -22.70 19.56 -5.02
N ALA A 178 -22.89 18.37 -5.61
CA ALA A 178 -23.08 18.20 -7.04
C ALA A 178 -24.35 18.89 -7.55
N ALA A 179 -25.41 18.95 -6.74
CA ALA A 179 -26.66 19.61 -7.11
C ALA A 179 -26.43 21.11 -7.38
N ARG A 180 -25.71 21.81 -6.50
CA ARG A 180 -25.35 23.22 -6.73
C ARG A 180 -24.37 23.39 -7.89
N GLY A 181 -23.45 22.44 -8.06
CA GLY A 181 -22.54 22.41 -9.21
C GLY A 181 -23.27 22.37 -10.55
N SER A 182 -24.35 21.58 -10.62
CA SER A 182 -25.19 21.47 -11.82
C SER A 182 -25.88 22.79 -12.19
N GLU A 183 -26.19 23.64 -11.20
CA GLU A 183 -26.77 24.97 -11.43
C GLU A 183 -25.72 25.99 -11.91
N LEU A 184 -24.45 25.78 -11.54
CA LEU A 184 -23.34 26.68 -11.83
C LEU A 184 -22.60 26.33 -13.14
N ILE A 185 -22.74 25.09 -13.65
CA ILE A 185 -21.92 24.57 -14.76
C ILE A 185 -21.92 25.45 -16.01
N ASP A 186 -23.06 26.05 -16.36
CA ASP A 186 -23.20 26.91 -17.54
C ASP A 186 -22.50 28.27 -17.39
N SER A 187 -22.16 28.66 -16.14
CA SER A 187 -21.47 29.91 -15.81
C SER A 187 -19.96 29.74 -15.61
N VAL A 188 -19.46 28.49 -15.61
CA VAL A 188 -18.05 28.15 -15.42
C VAL A 188 -17.43 27.69 -16.73
N VAL A 189 -16.26 28.24 -17.05
CA VAL A 189 -15.44 27.78 -18.17
C VAL A 189 -14.76 26.48 -17.77
N VAL A 190 -15.31 25.36 -18.25
CA VAL A 190 -14.75 24.02 -18.05
C VAL A 190 -14.03 23.56 -19.33
N PRO A 191 -12.71 23.34 -19.30
CA PRO A 191 -11.95 22.85 -20.46
C PRO A 191 -12.35 21.42 -20.82
N ASP A 192 -12.11 21.03 -22.07
CA ASP A 192 -12.54 19.73 -22.61
C ASP A 192 -11.98 18.55 -21.80
N GLU A 193 -10.75 18.64 -21.29
CA GLU A 193 -10.13 17.59 -20.47
C GLU A 193 -10.95 17.24 -19.21
N LEU A 194 -11.58 18.22 -18.56
CA LEU A 194 -12.44 17.99 -17.39
C LEU A 194 -13.83 17.46 -17.74
N ARG A 195 -14.10 17.21 -19.03
CA ARG A 195 -15.32 16.58 -19.53
C ARG A 195 -15.08 15.15 -20.01
N GLU A 196 -13.82 14.76 -20.14
CA GLU A 196 -13.42 13.43 -20.60
C GLU A 196 -13.35 12.44 -19.42
N ILE A 197 -14.12 11.35 -19.51
CA ILE A 197 -14.20 10.37 -18.42
C ILE A 197 -12.86 9.71 -18.10
N ASP A 198 -12.00 9.51 -19.09
CA ASP A 198 -10.67 8.92 -18.90
C ASP A 198 -9.75 9.83 -18.07
N TRP A 199 -9.90 11.15 -18.22
CA TRP A 199 -9.15 12.11 -17.42
C TRP A 199 -9.66 12.14 -15.98
N LEU A 200 -10.98 12.22 -15.81
CA LEU A 200 -11.62 12.20 -14.48
C LEU A 200 -11.26 10.94 -13.70
N ARG A 201 -11.11 9.79 -14.38
CA ARG A 201 -10.75 8.51 -13.76
C ARG A 201 -9.30 8.43 -13.27
N THR A 202 -8.41 9.26 -13.79
CA THR A 202 -6.95 9.17 -13.54
C THR A 202 -6.38 10.37 -12.77
N HIS A 203 -7.23 11.35 -12.43
CA HIS A 203 -6.85 12.57 -11.71
C HIS A 203 -7.74 12.80 -10.49
N THR A 204 -7.30 13.69 -9.61
CA THR A 204 -8.01 14.09 -8.39
C THR A 204 -8.94 15.30 -8.64
N PRO A 205 -10.01 15.44 -7.85
CA PRO A 205 -10.77 16.69 -7.76
C PRO A 205 -9.88 17.90 -7.42
N ALA A 206 -8.84 17.74 -6.59
CA ALA A 206 -7.89 18.80 -6.26
C ALA A 206 -7.11 19.36 -7.46
N GLU A 207 -6.70 18.51 -8.40
CA GLU A 207 -6.07 18.95 -9.65
C GLU A 207 -7.04 19.77 -10.51
N SER A 208 -8.31 19.35 -10.56
CA SER A 208 -9.36 20.10 -11.27
C SER A 208 -9.60 21.47 -10.68
N LEU A 209 -9.54 21.60 -9.35
CA LEU A 209 -9.68 22.88 -8.68
C LEU A 209 -8.58 23.86 -9.07
N THR A 210 -7.35 23.36 -9.24
CA THR A 210 -6.22 24.17 -9.72
C THR A 210 -6.46 24.69 -11.13
N ILE A 211 -6.95 23.82 -12.03
CA ILE A 211 -7.28 24.16 -13.43
C ILE A 211 -8.43 25.17 -13.49
N LEU A 212 -9.55 24.88 -12.81
CA LEU A 212 -10.74 25.72 -12.85
C LEU A 212 -10.49 27.10 -12.22
N SER A 213 -9.76 27.16 -11.11
CA SER A 213 -9.46 28.44 -10.43
C SER A 213 -8.63 29.38 -11.31
N ALA A 214 -7.75 28.84 -12.16
CA ALA A 214 -6.96 29.63 -13.10
C ALA A 214 -7.81 30.23 -14.24
N LEU A 215 -8.88 29.54 -14.64
CA LEU A 215 -9.75 29.93 -15.77
C LEU A 215 -10.97 30.75 -15.32
N ASN A 216 -11.36 30.66 -14.06
CA ASN A 216 -12.63 31.17 -13.54
C ASN A 216 -12.44 32.14 -12.36
N THR A 217 -11.62 33.18 -12.54
CA THR A 217 -11.25 34.13 -11.46
C THR A 217 -12.43 34.91 -10.85
N SER A 218 -13.61 34.87 -11.47
CA SER A 218 -14.83 35.49 -10.95
C SER A 218 -15.64 34.61 -10.00
N HIS A 219 -15.33 33.32 -9.94
CA HIS A 219 -16.00 32.34 -9.09
C HIS A 219 -15.18 32.07 -7.83
N SER A 220 -15.87 31.84 -6.72
CA SER A 220 -15.23 31.40 -5.48
C SER A 220 -14.78 29.95 -5.56
N GLU A 221 -13.78 29.59 -4.75
CA GLU A 221 -13.29 28.21 -4.68
C GLU A 221 -14.38 27.21 -4.27
N ALA A 222 -15.35 27.64 -3.44
CA ALA A 222 -16.49 26.82 -3.04
C ALA A 222 -17.44 26.53 -4.22
N GLU A 223 -17.74 27.54 -5.05
CA GLU A 223 -18.54 27.36 -6.27
C GLU A 223 -17.83 26.41 -7.25
N LEU A 224 -16.50 26.51 -7.37
CA LEU A 224 -15.72 25.62 -8.22
C LEU A 224 -15.69 24.19 -7.68
N ARG A 225 -15.63 23.99 -6.36
CA ARG A 225 -15.76 22.66 -5.73
C ARG A 225 -17.11 22.02 -6.03
N ASP A 226 -18.20 22.78 -5.94
CA ASP A 226 -19.55 22.29 -6.29
C ASP A 226 -19.59 21.82 -7.76
N VAL A 227 -19.01 22.61 -8.68
CA VAL A 227 -18.91 22.25 -10.11
C VAL A 227 -18.07 20.98 -10.30
N ILE A 228 -16.97 20.82 -9.57
CA ILE A 228 -16.15 19.61 -9.62
C ILE A 228 -16.93 18.39 -9.12
N ALA A 229 -17.66 18.51 -8.02
CA ALA A 229 -18.54 17.46 -7.52
C ALA A 229 -19.59 17.04 -8.57
N TYR A 230 -20.16 18.00 -9.29
CA TYR A 230 -21.04 17.70 -10.42
C TYR A 230 -20.31 16.95 -11.54
N LEU A 231 -19.11 17.39 -11.95
CA LEU A 231 -18.34 16.70 -13.00
C LEU A 231 -18.02 15.24 -12.63
N TRP A 232 -17.75 14.96 -11.35
CA TRP A 232 -17.45 13.63 -10.83
C TRP A 232 -18.66 12.70 -10.73
N THR A 233 -19.87 13.24 -10.65
CA THR A 233 -21.12 12.47 -10.47
C THR A 233 -22.00 12.43 -11.72
N ALA A 234 -21.81 13.38 -12.65
CA ALA A 234 -22.66 13.54 -13.83
C ALA A 234 -22.64 12.35 -14.80
N ASN A 235 -21.56 11.57 -14.83
CA ASN A 235 -21.42 10.38 -15.67
C ASN A 235 -21.56 9.07 -14.88
N SER A 236 -22.16 9.13 -13.69
CA SER A 236 -22.31 7.96 -12.83
C SER A 236 -23.13 6.86 -13.52
N THR A 237 -22.67 5.63 -13.34
CA THR A 237 -23.30 4.41 -13.88
C THR A 237 -23.92 3.53 -12.81
N TYR A 238 -23.87 3.97 -11.54
CA TYR A 238 -24.42 3.19 -10.44
C TYR A 238 -25.94 3.07 -10.52
N THR A 239 -26.44 1.94 -10.03
CA THR A 239 -27.87 1.62 -9.99
C THR A 239 -28.27 1.19 -8.58
N ALA A 240 -29.56 0.92 -8.36
CA ALA A 240 -30.03 0.34 -7.10
C ALA A 240 -29.31 -0.98 -6.75
N ASP A 241 -28.92 -1.78 -7.76
CA ASP A 241 -28.16 -3.02 -7.55
C ASP A 241 -26.73 -2.73 -7.07
N THR A 242 -26.13 -1.62 -7.52
CA THR A 242 -24.83 -1.15 -7.04
C THR A 242 -24.90 -0.77 -5.56
N VAL A 243 -25.93 -0.01 -5.16
CA VAL A 243 -26.17 0.36 -3.75
C VAL A 243 -26.35 -0.90 -2.89
N GLN A 244 -27.14 -1.86 -3.37
CA GLN A 244 -27.30 -3.14 -2.68
C GLN A 244 -25.97 -3.88 -2.53
N THR A 245 -25.15 -3.89 -3.58
CA THR A 245 -23.82 -4.52 -3.57
C THR A 245 -22.90 -3.85 -2.54
N TYR A 246 -22.88 -2.53 -2.47
CA TYR A 246 -22.14 -1.79 -1.45
C TYR A 246 -22.63 -2.14 -0.04
N ASN A 247 -23.94 -2.13 0.20
CA ASN A 247 -24.50 -2.44 1.52
C ASN A 247 -24.20 -3.88 1.96
N GLN A 248 -24.13 -4.83 1.04
CA GLN A 248 -23.83 -6.22 1.33
C GLN A 248 -22.34 -6.48 1.59
N ASN A 249 -21.44 -5.74 0.95
CA ASN A 249 -20.01 -6.09 0.90
C ASN A 249 -19.07 -5.05 1.52
N CYS A 250 -19.51 -3.80 1.66
CA CYS A 250 -18.66 -2.67 2.02
C CYS A 250 -19.13 -1.97 3.31
N ALA A 251 -20.45 -1.76 3.46
CA ALA A 251 -21.03 -0.97 4.55
C ALA A 251 -20.76 -1.53 5.96
N ALA A 252 -20.52 -2.85 6.08
CA ALA A 252 -20.17 -3.45 7.36
C ALA A 252 -18.92 -2.83 7.99
N CYS A 253 -17.95 -2.38 7.19
CA CYS A 253 -16.76 -1.67 7.65
C CYS A 253 -16.84 -0.17 7.34
N HIS A 254 -17.24 0.22 6.14
CA HIS A 254 -17.22 1.62 5.70
C HIS A 254 -18.45 2.44 6.11
N GLY A 255 -19.47 1.82 6.73
CA GLY A 255 -20.74 2.46 7.06
C GLY A 255 -21.68 2.56 5.84
N GLU A 256 -22.99 2.56 6.06
CA GLU A 256 -23.99 2.68 4.99
C GLU A 256 -23.89 4.04 4.26
N SER A 257 -23.59 5.11 5.00
CA SER A 257 -23.34 6.45 4.47
C SER A 257 -21.87 6.69 4.08
N GLY A 258 -21.00 5.67 4.16
CA GLY A 258 -19.57 5.84 3.92
C GLY A 258 -18.83 6.57 5.03
N ASN A 259 -19.39 6.70 6.24
CA ASN A 259 -18.80 7.45 7.35
C ASN A 259 -17.70 6.70 8.13
N ALA A 260 -17.28 5.51 7.66
CA ALA A 260 -16.34 4.62 8.35
C ALA A 260 -16.80 4.06 9.72
N GLU A 261 -18.07 4.23 10.10
CA GLU A 261 -18.61 3.76 11.38
C GLU A 261 -19.38 2.43 11.26
N GLY A 262 -18.98 1.58 10.31
CA GLY A 262 -19.59 0.26 10.15
C GLY A 262 -19.44 -0.60 11.42
N LEU A 263 -20.37 -1.53 11.66
CA LEU A 263 -20.33 -2.40 12.86
C LEU A 263 -19.04 -3.21 13.00
N ALA A 264 -18.35 -3.49 11.89
CA ALA A 264 -17.08 -4.19 11.84
C ALA A 264 -15.86 -3.26 11.72
N ALA A 265 -16.05 -1.93 11.63
CA ALA A 265 -14.95 -0.97 11.53
C ALA A 265 -13.97 -1.05 12.71
N ALA A 266 -14.48 -1.25 13.93
CA ALA A 266 -13.64 -1.39 15.12
C ALA A 266 -12.86 -2.72 15.19
N LEU A 267 -13.08 -3.65 14.24
CA LEU A 267 -12.46 -4.97 14.19
C LEU A 267 -11.32 -5.06 13.16
N THR A 268 -11.15 -4.05 12.31
CA THR A 268 -10.10 -4.02 11.29
C THR A 268 -8.77 -3.55 11.87
N ALA A 269 -7.67 -4.02 11.28
CA ALA A 269 -6.32 -3.60 11.66
C ALA A 269 -6.08 -2.09 11.48
N GLU A 270 -6.79 -1.46 10.54
CA GLU A 270 -6.73 -0.04 10.23
C GLU A 270 -8.14 0.54 10.13
N GLU A 271 -8.31 1.82 10.46
CA GLU A 271 -9.59 2.50 10.31
C GLU A 271 -10.04 2.49 8.83
N PRO A 272 -11.27 2.06 8.52
CA PRO A 272 -11.78 2.09 7.15
C PRO A 272 -11.83 3.52 6.59
N ALA A 273 -11.63 3.67 5.29
CA ALA A 273 -11.79 4.96 4.63
C ALA A 273 -13.23 5.49 4.77
N ALA A 274 -13.36 6.78 5.11
CA ALA A 274 -14.63 7.49 5.21
C ALA A 274 -15.01 8.11 3.84
N PHE A 275 -15.62 7.33 2.96
CA PHE A 275 -16.06 7.79 1.64
C PHE A 275 -17.14 8.89 1.67
N GLY A 276 -17.83 9.05 2.78
CA GLY A 276 -18.76 10.16 3.01
C GLY A 276 -18.06 11.47 3.37
N ASP A 277 -16.75 11.48 3.61
CA ASP A 277 -15.96 12.69 3.84
C ASP A 277 -15.55 13.31 2.50
N PRO A 278 -16.10 14.50 2.13
CA PRO A 278 -15.74 15.15 0.88
C PRO A 278 -14.27 15.57 0.85
N ALA A 279 -13.64 15.90 1.99
CA ALA A 279 -12.23 16.29 2.04
C ALA A 279 -11.32 15.11 1.69
N TYR A 280 -11.62 13.93 2.25
CA TYR A 280 -10.95 12.69 1.89
C TYR A 280 -11.13 12.40 0.41
N MET A 281 -12.36 12.36 -0.09
CA MET A 281 -12.63 12.04 -1.50
C MET A 281 -12.00 13.07 -2.47
N PHE A 282 -11.85 14.33 -2.07
CA PHE A 282 -11.24 15.37 -2.93
C PHE A 282 -9.76 15.13 -3.27
N SER A 283 -9.03 14.36 -2.45
CA SER A 283 -7.64 13.98 -2.69
C SER A 283 -7.49 12.61 -3.36
N MET A 284 -8.60 11.90 -3.60
CA MET A 284 -8.60 10.55 -4.15
C MET A 284 -8.73 10.53 -5.67
N ARG A 285 -8.13 9.51 -6.28
CA ARG A 285 -8.31 9.20 -7.71
C ARG A 285 -9.26 8.03 -7.90
N PRO A 286 -10.18 8.08 -8.88
CA PRO A 286 -11.10 6.97 -9.12
C PRO A 286 -10.42 5.64 -9.49
N ASP A 287 -9.33 5.66 -10.27
CA ASP A 287 -8.58 4.47 -10.64
C ASP A 287 -7.87 3.78 -9.46
N VAL A 288 -7.43 4.56 -8.47
CA VAL A 288 -6.91 4.05 -7.20
C VAL A 288 -8.01 3.36 -6.41
N LEU A 289 -9.20 3.97 -6.30
CA LEU A 289 -10.36 3.37 -5.64
C LEU A 289 -10.77 2.07 -6.34
N TYR A 290 -10.82 2.06 -7.67
CA TYR A 290 -11.07 0.87 -8.49
C TYR A 290 -10.06 -0.24 -8.19
N ALA A 291 -8.76 0.07 -8.22
CA ALA A 291 -7.71 -0.89 -7.96
C ALA A 291 -7.77 -1.43 -6.52
N LYS A 292 -8.12 -0.59 -5.55
CA LYS A 292 -8.26 -0.97 -4.14
C LYS A 292 -9.40 -1.95 -3.94
N ILE A 293 -10.57 -1.73 -4.56
CA ILE A 293 -11.70 -2.69 -4.53
C ILE A 293 -11.27 -4.04 -5.13
N ARG A 294 -10.61 -3.99 -6.30
CA ARG A 294 -10.22 -5.19 -7.05
C ARG A 294 -9.11 -5.99 -6.39
N ARG A 295 -8.21 -5.35 -5.65
CA ARG A 295 -7.06 -6.00 -5.01
C ARG A 295 -7.29 -6.32 -3.54
N GLY A 296 -8.14 -5.56 -2.87
CA GLY A 296 -8.21 -5.49 -1.42
C GLY A 296 -7.11 -4.61 -0.83
N GLY A 297 -7.20 -4.38 0.48
CA GLY A 297 -6.21 -3.63 1.24
C GLY A 297 -5.24 -4.58 1.91
N MET A 298 -4.03 -4.68 1.37
CA MET A 298 -3.03 -5.58 1.91
C MET A 298 -2.68 -5.17 3.35
N GLY A 299 -3.06 -6.01 4.33
CA GLY A 299 -2.85 -5.77 5.76
C GLY A 299 -3.83 -4.82 6.44
N THR A 300 -4.94 -4.44 5.77
CA THR A 300 -6.03 -3.63 6.35
C THR A 300 -7.31 -4.45 6.58
N ASP A 301 -7.21 -5.78 6.52
CA ASP A 301 -8.33 -6.74 6.52
C ASP A 301 -9.39 -6.54 5.41
N MET A 302 -9.15 -5.64 4.45
CA MET A 302 -10.06 -5.38 3.34
C MET A 302 -9.95 -6.51 2.29
N PRO A 303 -11.02 -7.29 2.05
CA PRO A 303 -10.99 -8.41 1.12
C PRO A 303 -10.71 -8.00 -0.34
N ASN A 304 -10.22 -8.95 -1.12
CA ASN A 304 -10.10 -8.81 -2.58
C ASN A 304 -11.45 -9.09 -3.25
N PHE A 305 -11.98 -8.12 -3.99
CA PHE A 305 -13.22 -8.27 -4.76
C PHE A 305 -13.01 -8.42 -6.26
N GLY A 306 -11.78 -8.42 -6.76
CA GLY A 306 -11.48 -8.52 -8.20
C GLY A 306 -11.83 -9.87 -8.83
N THR A 307 -12.10 -10.88 -8.02
CA THR A 307 -12.64 -12.18 -8.47
C THR A 307 -14.17 -12.27 -8.36
N LEU A 308 -14.80 -11.31 -7.68
CA LEU A 308 -16.24 -11.29 -7.41
C LEU A 308 -16.98 -10.30 -8.30
N PHE A 309 -16.39 -9.15 -8.60
CA PHE A 309 -17.01 -8.08 -9.39
C PHE A 309 -16.33 -7.91 -10.75
N THR A 310 -17.16 -7.73 -11.77
CA THR A 310 -16.74 -7.33 -13.11
C THR A 310 -16.13 -5.92 -13.10
N ARG A 311 -15.49 -5.55 -14.22
CA ARG A 311 -14.93 -4.20 -14.40
C ARG A 311 -16.04 -3.15 -14.28
N GLU A 312 -17.17 -3.39 -14.94
CA GLU A 312 -18.30 -2.48 -14.98
C GLU A 312 -18.94 -2.32 -13.60
N GLU A 313 -19.13 -3.42 -12.87
CA GLU A 313 -19.63 -3.38 -11.48
C GLU A 313 -18.67 -2.64 -10.54
N THR A 314 -17.37 -2.81 -10.72
CA THR A 314 -16.36 -2.11 -9.91
C THR A 314 -16.39 -0.61 -10.19
N TRP A 315 -16.47 -0.20 -11.46
CA TRP A 315 -16.60 1.23 -11.80
C TRP A 315 -17.90 1.83 -11.28
N ALA A 316 -19.02 1.09 -11.37
CA ALA A 316 -20.28 1.52 -10.76
C ALA A 316 -20.15 1.70 -9.24
N LEU A 317 -19.43 0.81 -8.55
CA LEU A 317 -19.13 0.98 -7.11
C LEU A 317 -18.32 2.25 -6.86
N VAL A 318 -17.29 2.54 -7.66
CA VAL A 318 -16.52 3.79 -7.54
C VAL A 318 -17.41 5.01 -7.76
N ASP A 319 -18.28 5.00 -8.77
CA ASP A 319 -19.25 6.08 -9.02
C ASP A 319 -20.17 6.28 -7.80
N TYR A 320 -20.60 5.20 -7.15
CA TYR A 320 -21.40 5.28 -5.92
C TYR A 320 -20.60 5.82 -4.72
N LEU A 321 -19.30 5.54 -4.61
CA LEU A 321 -18.47 6.16 -3.56
C LEU A 321 -18.42 7.69 -3.71
N TRP A 322 -18.40 8.20 -4.95
CA TRP A 322 -18.45 9.64 -5.19
C TRP A 322 -19.80 10.26 -4.82
N SER A 323 -20.92 9.57 -5.03
CA SER A 323 -22.24 10.06 -4.60
C SER A 323 -22.37 10.12 -3.07
N LEU A 324 -21.66 9.28 -2.32
CA LEU A 324 -21.65 9.34 -0.85
C LEU A 324 -21.06 10.67 -0.34
N ALA A 325 -20.00 11.18 -0.98
CA ALA A 325 -19.38 12.45 -0.61
C ALA A 325 -20.08 13.68 -1.22
N PHE A 326 -20.54 13.60 -2.47
CA PHE A 326 -20.92 14.77 -3.26
C PHE A 326 -22.43 14.93 -3.49
N GLU A 327 -23.22 13.91 -3.16
CA GLU A 327 -24.68 13.91 -3.22
C GLU A 327 -25.29 13.42 -1.89
N PRO A 328 -24.90 13.98 -0.73
CA PRO A 328 -25.39 13.52 0.56
C PRO A 328 -26.92 13.61 0.68
N GLU A 329 -27.57 14.52 -0.07
CA GLU A 329 -29.03 14.67 -0.06
C GLU A 329 -29.79 13.49 -0.70
N LEU A 330 -29.09 12.63 -1.46
CA LEU A 330 -29.68 11.42 -2.06
C LEU A 330 -29.54 10.18 -1.17
N ASN A 331 -28.80 10.30 -0.05
CA ASN A 331 -28.44 9.18 0.83
C ASN A 331 -29.27 9.14 2.14
N GLU A 332 -30.30 9.99 2.27
CA GLU A 332 -31.26 10.05 3.39
C GLU A 332 -32.55 9.24 3.18
#